data_AF-A0A645F9Z6-F1
#
_entry.id   AF-A0A645F9Z6-F1
#
_cell.length_a   1.000
_cell.length_b   1.000
_cell.length_c   1.000
_cell.angle_alpha   90.00
_cell.angle_beta   90.00
_cell.angle_gamma   90.00
#
_symmetry.space_group_name_H-M   'P 1'
#
loop_
_entity.id
_entity.type
_entity.pdbx_description
1 polymer ?
#
loop_
_entity_poly.entity_id
_entity_poly.type
_entity_poly.pdbx_seq_one_letter_code
_entity_poly.pdbx_strand_id
1 'polypeptide(L)'
;MAYYYIAEVNLNYIVKRVTGKGNIMATHALKLVLLGMTFFGCVKSAGLAWTMGDIGVGLMAWLNLVAILLLSNIVMKCFKDYESQMKSGKSSEEITFDPVPLGIKNADFWEGRSQQNVD
;
A
#
# COMPACT_ATOMS: atom_id res chain seq x y z
N MET A 1 4.66 9.58 15.72
CA MET A 1 3.31 9.68 15.13
C MET A 1 3.21 9.00 13.76
N ALA A 2 4.10 9.26 12.80
CA ALA A 2 4.04 8.64 11.46
C ALA A 2 4.03 7.10 11.47
N TYR A 3 4.94 6.45 12.22
CA TYR A 3 4.99 4.97 12.29
C TYR A 3 3.73 4.34 12.89
N TYR A 4 3.12 5.00 13.87
CA TYR A 4 1.85 4.54 14.45
C TYR A 4 0.73 4.60 13.42
N TYR A 5 0.63 5.69 12.66
CA TYR A 5 -0.38 5.82 11.60
C TYR A 5 -0.21 4.75 10.51
N ILE A 6 1.03 4.50 10.08
CA ILE A 6 1.34 3.44 9.10
C ILE A 6 0.93 2.07 9.64
N ALA A 7 1.19 1.78 10.92
CA ALA A 7 0.78 0.54 11.55
C ALA A 7 -0.75 0.41 11.66
N GLU A 8 -1.45 1.49 12.01
CA GLU A 8 -2.91 1.52 12.16
C GLU A 8 -3.63 1.26 10.83
N VAL A 9 -3.19 1.91 9.75
CA VAL A 9 -3.77 1.71 8.41
C VAL A 9 -3.54 0.27 7.93
N ASN A 10 -2.34 -0.26 8.08
CA ASN A 10 -2.03 -1.64 7.70
C ASN A 10 -2.81 -2.66 8.53
N LEU A 11 -2.93 -2.45 9.84
CA LEU A 11 -3.72 -3.30 10.72
C LEU A 11 -5.19 -3.29 10.31
N ASN A 12 -5.77 -2.12 10.09
CA ASN A 12 -7.15 -1.99 9.66
C ASN A 12 -7.40 -2.64 8.30
N TYR A 13 -6.44 -2.56 7.36
CA TYR A 13 -6.53 -3.26 6.08
C TYR A 13 -6.61 -4.78 6.28
N ILE A 14 -5.71 -5.37 7.07
CA ILE A 14 -5.68 -6.82 7.34
C ILE A 14 -6.96 -7.25 8.09
N VAL A 15 -7.33 -6.54 9.14
CA VAL A 15 -8.51 -6.83 9.97
C VAL A 15 -9.78 -6.75 9.14
N LYS A 16 -9.93 -5.72 8.29
CA LYS A 16 -11.08 -5.60 7.39
C LYS A 16 -11.11 -6.76 6.39
N ARG A 17 -9.96 -7.21 5.89
CA ARG A 17 -9.88 -8.36 4.98
C ARG A 17 -10.26 -9.68 5.64
N VAL A 18 -9.90 -9.89 6.91
CA VAL A 18 -10.17 -11.14 7.65
C VAL A 18 -11.57 -11.17 8.26
N THR A 19 -12.00 -10.07 8.88
CA THR A 19 -13.23 -9.99 9.68
C THR A 19 -14.39 -9.33 8.92
N GLY A 20 -14.13 -8.74 7.76
CA GLY A 20 -15.13 -8.03 6.93
C GLY A 20 -15.53 -6.64 7.45
N LYS A 21 -15.08 -6.24 8.64
CA LYS A 21 -15.36 -4.92 9.26
C LYS A 21 -14.10 -4.38 9.94
N GLY A 22 -14.02 -3.05 10.06
CA GLY A 22 -13.00 -2.42 10.90
C GLY A 22 -13.23 -2.77 12.37
N ASN A 23 -12.18 -3.19 13.07
CA ASN A 23 -12.27 -3.55 14.48
C ASN A 23 -11.56 -2.51 15.35
N ILE A 24 -12.34 -1.70 16.05
CA ILE A 24 -11.87 -0.68 17.00
C ILE A 24 -10.98 -1.33 18.08
N MET A 25 -11.27 -2.57 18.47
CA MET A 25 -10.49 -3.31 19.46
C MET A 25 -9.08 -3.65 18.97
N ALA A 26 -8.90 -3.90 17.66
CA ALA A 26 -7.57 -4.11 17.09
C ALA A 26 -6.73 -2.83 17.15
N THR A 27 -7.33 -1.67 16.86
CA THR A 27 -6.66 -0.37 17.01
C THR A 27 -6.26 -0.07 18.45
N HIS A 28 -7.13 -0.37 19.42
CA HIS A 28 -6.78 -0.21 20.83
C HIS A 28 -5.67 -1.17 21.28
N ALA A 29 -5.71 -2.43 20.82
CA ALA A 29 -4.64 -3.38 21.06
C ALA A 29 -3.29 -2.89 20.50
N LEU A 30 -3.27 -2.32 19.29
CA LEU A 30 -2.08 -1.72 18.71
C LEU A 30 -1.51 -0.59 19.59
N LYS A 31 -2.37 0.30 20.11
CA LYS A 31 -1.97 1.37 21.03
C LYS A 31 -1.34 0.80 22.30
N LEU A 32 -1.97 -0.21 22.90
CA LEU A 32 -1.46 -0.86 24.11
C LEU A 32 -0.11 -1.54 23.87
N VAL A 33 0.05 -2.26 22.76
CA VAL A 33 1.31 -2.88 22.38
C VAL A 33 2.40 -1.84 22.16
N LEU A 34 2.11 -0.74 21.47
CA LEU A 34 3.09 0.31 21.21
C LEU A 34 3.56 1.01 22.49
N LEU A 35 2.64 1.27 23.43
CA LEU A 35 2.98 1.79 24.75
C LEU A 35 3.86 0.81 25.53
N GLY A 36 3.48 -0.48 25.54
CA GLY A 36 4.27 -1.53 26.18
C GLY A 36 5.67 -1.69 25.59
N MET A 37 5.79 -1.66 24.26
CA MET A 37 7.07 -1.73 23.55
C MET A 37 7.94 -0.50 23.78
N THR A 38 7.33 0.68 23.92
CA THR A 38 8.06 1.92 24.24
C THR A 38 8.66 1.84 25.64
N PHE A 39 7.86 1.39 26.62
CA PHE A 39 8.35 1.16 27.98
C PHE A 39 9.45 0.09 28.01
N PHE A 40 9.26 -1.02 27.30
CA PHE A 40 10.25 -2.09 27.19
C PHE A 40 11.55 -1.61 26.51
N GLY A 41 11.44 -0.75 25.51
CA GLY A 41 12.57 -0.13 24.82
C GLY A 41 13.43 0.76 25.72
N CYS A 42 12.85 1.40 26.74
CA CYS A 42 13.61 2.16 27.73
C CYS A 42 14.49 1.29 28.66
N VAL A 43 14.15 0.01 28.81
CA VAL A 43 14.84 -0.92 29.73
C VAL A 43 15.88 -1.79 29.02
N LYS A 44 15.74 -1.98 27.70
CA LYS A 44 16.65 -2.82 26.90
C LYS A 44 17.77 -2.02 26.24
N SER A 45 18.83 -2.71 25.83
CA SER A 45 19.95 -2.08 25.13
C SER A 45 19.50 -1.59 23.75
N ALA A 46 20.07 -0.46 23.32
CA ALA A 46 19.83 0.10 22.00
C ALA A 46 20.06 -0.93 20.88
N GLY A 47 21.06 -1.81 21.03
CA GLY A 47 21.38 -2.84 20.04
C GLY A 47 20.21 -3.78 19.74
N LEU A 48 19.48 -4.26 20.75
CA LEU A 48 18.32 -5.12 20.54
C LEU A 48 17.19 -4.41 19.80
N ALA A 49 16.97 -3.13 20.10
CA ALA A 49 15.97 -2.32 19.41
C ALA A 49 16.31 -2.12 17.93
N TRP A 50 17.58 -1.86 17.63
CA TRP A 50 18.08 -1.75 16.26
C TRP A 50 17.93 -3.07 15.50
N THR A 51 18.34 -4.21 16.08
CA THR A 51 18.21 -5.52 15.42
C THR A 51 16.76 -5.87 15.10
N MET A 52 15.83 -5.61 16.02
CA MET A 52 14.40 -5.81 15.76
C MET A 52 13.88 -4.89 14.65
N GLY A 53 14.33 -3.64 14.62
CA GLY A 53 14.00 -2.67 13.57
C GLY A 53 14.49 -3.13 12.19
N ASP A 54 15.75 -3.55 12.09
CA ASP A 54 16.36 -3.99 10.84
C ASP A 54 15.67 -5.21 10.24
N ILE A 55 15.26 -6.17 11.08
CA ILE A 55 14.47 -7.33 10.64
C ILE A 55 13.12 -6.88 10.07
N GLY A 56 12.43 -5.96 10.77
CA GLY A 56 11.14 -5.43 10.32
C GLY A 56 11.21 -4.70 8.99
N VAL A 57 12.19 -3.79 8.84
CA VAL A 57 12.42 -3.04 7.60
C VAL A 57 12.87 -3.99 6.47
N GLY A 58 13.73 -4.96 6.76
CA GLY A 58 14.18 -5.96 5.79
C GLY A 58 13.05 -6.82 5.25
N LEU A 59 12.13 -7.28 6.10
CA LEU A 59 10.92 -8.01 5.70
C LEU A 59 10.02 -7.16 4.82
N MET A 60 9.79 -5.90 5.21
CA MET A 60 8.98 -4.95 4.43
C MET A 60 9.58 -4.71 3.04
N ALA A 61 10.91 -4.53 2.96
CA ALA A 61 11.62 -4.33 1.72
C ALA A 61 11.52 -5.56 0.80
N TRP A 62 11.72 -6.76 1.33
CA TRP A 62 11.64 -8.00 0.55
C TRP A 62 10.26 -8.24 -0.04
N LEU A 63 9.20 -8.08 0.75
CA LEU A 63 7.82 -8.24 0.26
C LEU A 63 7.50 -7.25 -0.85
N ASN A 64 7.87 -5.97 -0.67
CA ASN A 64 7.62 -4.94 -1.67
C ASN A 64 8.45 -5.15 -2.94
N LEU A 65 9.72 -5.56 -2.80
CA LEU A 65 10.59 -5.82 -3.95
C LEU A 65 10.02 -6.95 -4.82
N VAL A 66 9.62 -8.06 -4.20
CA VAL A 66 8.99 -9.19 -4.91
C VAL A 66 7.69 -8.75 -5.59
N ALA A 67 6.85 -7.96 -4.91
CA ALA A 67 5.63 -7.42 -5.49
C ALA A 67 5.92 -6.55 -6.72
N ILE A 68 6.89 -5.63 -6.66
CA ILE A 68 7.27 -4.78 -7.79
C ILE A 68 7.76 -5.64 -8.97
N LEU A 69 8.57 -6.67 -8.72
CA LEU A 69 9.06 -7.56 -9.78
C LEU A 69 7.91 -8.30 -10.47
N LEU A 70 6.94 -8.82 -9.70
CA LEU A 70 5.76 -9.49 -10.26
C LEU A 70 4.84 -8.52 -11.02
N LEU A 71 4.72 -7.27 -10.56
CA LEU A 71 3.91 -6.24 -11.20
C LEU A 71 4.64 -5.51 -12.35
N SER A 72 5.93 -5.73 -12.54
CA SER A 72 6.78 -4.99 -13.50
C SER A 72 6.16 -4.94 -14.91
N ASN A 73 5.62 -6.04 -15.40
CA ASN A 73 4.94 -6.10 -16.70
C ASN A 73 3.71 -5.18 -16.77
N ILE A 74 2.90 -5.12 -15.71
CA ILE A 74 1.71 -4.25 -15.64
C ILE A 74 2.15 -2.79 -15.58
N VAL A 75 3.15 -2.48 -14.75
CA VAL A 75 3.73 -1.14 -14.63
C VAL A 75 4.22 -0.63 -15.99
N MET A 76 4.93 -1.45 -16.75
CA MET A 76 5.42 -1.08 -18.08
C MET A 76 4.27 -0.82 -19.08
N LYS A 77 3.16 -1.54 -18.98
CA LYS A 77 1.96 -1.27 -19.81
C LYS A 77 1.35 0.08 -19.46
N CYS A 78 1.10 0.33 -18.17
CA CYS A 78 0.55 1.60 -17.70
C CYS A 78 1.46 2.78 -18.07
N PHE A 79 2.79 2.59 -17.96
CA PHE A 79 3.76 3.62 -18.29
C PHE A 79 3.73 4.00 -19.78
N LYS A 80 3.69 3.00 -20.68
CA LYS A 80 3.60 3.24 -22.12
C LYS A 80 2.30 3.94 -22.51
N ASP A 81 1.19 3.55 -21.89
CA ASP A 81 -0.11 4.19 -22.11
C ASP A 81 -0.07 5.67 -21.68
N TYR A 82 0.43 5.95 -20.48
CA TYR A 82 0.64 7.31 -19.98
C TYR A 82 1.53 8.13 -20.93
N GLU A 83 2.65 7.56 -21.38
CA GLU A 83 3.56 8.22 -22.31
C GLU A 83 2.90 8.51 -23.67
N SER A 84 2.08 7.59 -24.18
CA SER A 84 1.31 7.78 -25.41
C SER A 84 0.30 8.92 -25.28
N GLN A 85 -0.42 8.98 -24.16
CA GLN A 85 -1.38 10.05 -23.88
C GLN A 85 -0.69 11.41 -23.76
N MET A 86 0.46 11.48 -23.06
CA MET A 86 1.25 12.69 -22.95
C MET A 86 1.78 13.17 -24.31
N LYS A 87 2.26 12.25 -25.15
CA LYS A 87 2.72 12.55 -26.52
C LYS A 87 1.60 12.99 -27.46
N SER A 88 0.36 12.56 -27.21
CA SER A 88 -0.81 12.97 -27.98
C SER A 88 -1.26 14.41 -27.72
N GLY A 89 -0.57 15.15 -26.84
CA GLY A 89 -0.85 16.56 -26.56
C GLY A 89 -2.00 16.79 -25.57
N LYS A 90 -2.51 15.72 -24.94
CA LYS A 90 -3.47 15.84 -23.84
C LYS A 90 -2.84 16.59 -22.67
N SER A 91 -3.63 17.48 -22.06
CA SER A 91 -3.22 18.14 -20.82
C SER A 91 -3.15 17.11 -19.69
N SER A 92 -2.34 17.34 -18.65
CA SER A 92 -2.21 16.43 -17.50
C SER A 92 -3.55 16.15 -16.78
N GLU A 93 -4.56 16.99 -17.00
CA GLU A 93 -5.91 16.89 -16.43
C GLU A 93 -6.81 15.92 -17.23
N GLU A 94 -6.51 15.69 -18.52
CA GLU A 94 -7.26 14.81 -19.42
C GLU A 94 -6.68 13.39 -19.52
N ILE A 95 -5.49 13.17 -18.97
CA ILE A 95 -4.88 11.84 -18.92
C ILE A 95 -5.68 10.98 -17.95
N THR A 96 -6.36 9.98 -18.49
CA THR A 96 -7.15 9.01 -17.72
C THR A 96 -6.56 7.61 -17.87
N PHE A 97 -6.70 6.79 -16.84
CA PHE A 97 -6.23 5.40 -16.86
C PHE A 97 -7.41 4.46 -17.12
N ASP A 98 -7.38 3.75 -18.26
CA ASP A 98 -8.35 2.72 -18.59
C ASP A 98 -7.70 1.33 -18.60
N PRO A 99 -8.02 0.45 -17.63
CA PRO A 99 -7.41 -0.87 -17.51
C PRO A 99 -7.89 -1.88 -18.58
N VAL A 100 -9.08 -1.67 -19.15
CA VAL A 100 -9.75 -2.60 -20.07
C VAL A 100 -8.97 -2.78 -21.39
N PRO A 101 -8.65 -1.72 -22.16
CA PRO A 101 -7.87 -1.86 -23.40
C PRO A 101 -6.43 -2.34 -23.16
N LEU A 102 -5.90 -2.15 -21.95
CA LEU A 102 -4.55 -2.59 -21.56
C LEU A 102 -4.50 -4.08 -21.13
N GLY A 103 -5.67 -4.73 -21.03
CA GLY A 103 -5.82 -6.11 -20.58
C GLY A 103 -5.41 -6.31 -19.13
N ILE A 104 -5.55 -5.29 -18.30
CA ILE A 104 -5.24 -5.32 -16.86
C ILE A 104 -6.52 -5.78 -16.14
N LYS A 105 -6.40 -6.87 -15.36
CA LYS A 105 -7.52 -7.46 -14.61
C LYS A 105 -7.40 -7.14 -13.12
N ASN A 106 -8.52 -7.20 -12.40
CA ASN A 106 -8.64 -6.87 -10.96
C ASN A 106 -8.36 -5.39 -10.66
N ALA A 107 -8.74 -4.51 -11.59
CA ALA A 107 -8.65 -3.07 -11.41
C ALA A 107 -10.03 -2.49 -11.09
N ASP A 108 -10.79 -3.13 -10.20
CA ASP A 108 -12.22 -2.90 -9.94
C ASP A 108 -12.60 -1.41 -9.81
N PHE A 109 -11.77 -0.64 -9.12
CA PHE A 109 -11.96 0.81 -8.96
C PHE A 109 -11.89 1.58 -10.28
N TRP A 110 -10.91 1.25 -11.13
CA TRP A 110 -10.67 1.93 -12.41
C TRP A 110 -11.61 1.43 -13.51
N GLU A 111 -11.96 0.14 -13.48
CA GLU A 111 -12.97 -0.45 -14.37
C GLU A 111 -14.32 0.24 -14.19
N GLY A 112 -14.77 0.46 -12.95
CA GLY A 112 -16.01 1.17 -12.66
C GLY A 112 -15.98 2.66 -13.04
N ARG A 113 -14.83 3.32 -12.89
CA ARG A 113 -14.67 4.74 -13.29
C ARG A 113 -14.64 4.93 -14.81
N SER A 114 -14.05 4.00 -15.55
CA SER A 114 -14.04 4.02 -17.02
C SER A 114 -15.47 3.95 -17.57
N GLN A 115 -16.31 3.07 -16.99
CA GLN A 115 -17.72 2.93 -17.37
C GLN A 115 -18.56 4.21 -17.15
N GLN A 116 -18.30 4.95 -16.06
CA GLN A 116 -19.04 6.18 -15.75
C GLN A 116 -18.72 7.38 -16.65
N ASN A 117 -17.61 7.35 -17.40
CA ASN A 117 -17.25 8.44 -18.33
C ASN A 117 -17.80 8.24 -19.76
N VAL A 118 -18.49 7.13 -20.01
CA VAL A 118 -19.07 6.77 -21.32
C VAL A 118 -20.57 7.12 -21.40
N ASP A 119 -21.23 7.35 -20.25
CA ASP A 119 -22.61 7.85 -20.12
C ASP A 119 -22.64 9.38 -19.98
#